data_AF-A0A565BU79-F1
#
_entry.id   AF-A0A565BU79-F1
#
_cell.length_a   1.000
_cell.length_b   1.000
_cell.length_c   1.000
_cell.angle_alpha   90.00
_cell.angle_beta   90.00
_cell.angle_gamma   90.00
#
_symmetry.space_group_name_H-M   'P 1'
#
loop_
_entity.id
_entity.type
_entity.pdbx_description
1 polymer ?
#
loop_
_entity_poly.entity_id
_entity_poly.type
_entity_poly.pdbx_seq_one_letter_code
_entity_poly.pdbx_strand_id
1 'polypeptide(L)'
;MGNEFDEFLKRVVQDHADGGRDGNDFIDVLLTIERVKSAEFEIDRISIKAIILNVFVGGTETSYTLMEWAMTASTSPRVSEQTPERSLNQVYQKTILLLWC
;
A
#
# COMPACT_ATOMS: atom_id res chain seq x y z
N MET A 1 -1.23 8.80 16.58
CA MET A 1 -1.54 7.90 15.46
C MET A 1 -2.06 8.66 14.24
N GLY A 2 -3.34 9.04 14.13
CA GLY A 2 -3.88 9.67 12.91
C GLY A 2 -3.15 10.96 12.47
N ASN A 3 -2.88 11.85 13.41
CA ASN A 3 -2.23 13.14 13.13
C ASN A 3 -0.75 13.00 12.76
N GLU A 4 -0.05 11.97 13.25
CA GLU A 4 1.37 11.75 12.94
C GLU A 4 1.56 11.23 11.52
N PHE A 5 0.71 10.29 11.10
CA PHE A 5 0.68 9.83 9.72
C PHE A 5 0.25 10.94 8.77
N ASP A 6 -0.71 11.79 9.16
CA ASP A 6 -1.12 12.92 8.34
C ASP A 6 0.04 13.91 8.10
N GLU A 7 0.77 14.29 9.15
CA GLU A 7 1.95 15.16 9.06
C GLU A 7 3.06 14.53 8.22
N PHE A 8 3.32 13.23 8.39
CA PHE A 8 4.27 12.49 7.58
C PHE A 8 3.88 12.52 6.09
N LEU A 9 2.63 12.16 5.77
CA LEU A 9 2.13 12.12 4.39
C LEU A 9 2.11 13.51 3.76
N LYS A 10 1.76 14.54 4.53
CA LYS A 10 1.81 15.94 4.10
C LYS A 10 3.24 16.33 3.70
N ARG A 11 4.24 15.99 4.53
CA ARG A 11 5.66 16.24 4.21
C ARG A 11 6.09 15.50 2.95
N VAL A 12 5.77 14.21 2.85
CA VAL A 12 6.09 13.40 1.67
C VAL A 12 5.49 14.03 0.41
N VAL A 13 4.20 14.36 0.43
CA VAL A 13 3.51 14.97 -0.72
C VAL A 13 4.09 16.34 -1.08
N GLN A 14 4.51 17.13 -0.09
CA GLN A 14 5.15 18.43 -0.29
C GLN A 14 6.55 18.27 -0.94
N ASP A 15 7.37 17.34 -0.44
CA ASP A 15 8.72 17.09 -0.97
C ASP A 15 8.70 16.73 -2.48
N HIS A 16 7.68 15.97 -2.93
CA HIS A 16 7.49 15.64 -4.35
C HIS A 16 6.93 16.82 -5.15
N ALA A 17 6.04 17.62 -4.55
CA ALA A 17 5.51 18.82 -5.20
C ALA A 17 6.58 19.88 -5.47
N ASP A 18 7.56 20.00 -4.57
CA ASP A 18 8.66 20.97 -4.65
C ASP A 18 9.79 20.51 -5.60
N GLY A 19 9.68 19.33 -6.20
CA GLY A 19 10.67 18.80 -7.14
C GLY A 19 12.00 18.41 -6.48
N GLY A 20 11.99 18.08 -5.18
CA GLY A 20 13.19 17.74 -4.42
C GLY A 20 13.77 16.34 -4.72
N ARG A 21 13.15 15.57 -5.62
CA ARG A 21 13.54 14.20 -5.98
C ARG A 21 13.68 14.06 -7.49
N ASP A 22 14.84 13.58 -7.94
CA ASP A 22 15.06 13.15 -9.33
C ASP A 22 14.44 11.75 -9.51
N GLY A 23 13.26 11.70 -10.15
CA GLY A 23 12.57 10.47 -10.49
C GLY A 23 11.10 10.73 -10.71
N ASN A 24 10.46 9.94 -11.59
CA ASN A 24 9.00 9.93 -11.73
C ASN A 24 8.47 8.74 -10.96
N ASP A 25 8.12 8.94 -9.69
CA ASP A 25 7.60 7.87 -8.83
C ASP A 25 6.07 7.86 -8.74
N PHE A 26 5.54 6.94 -7.95
CA PHE A 26 4.10 6.76 -7.78
C PHE A 26 3.40 8.05 -7.32
N ILE A 27 4.06 8.85 -6.47
CA ILE A 27 3.49 10.09 -5.92
C ILE A 27 3.53 11.18 -6.99
N ASP A 28 4.59 11.26 -7.80
CA ASP A 28 4.67 12.21 -8.92
C ASP A 28 3.58 11.98 -9.97
N VAL A 29 3.22 10.71 -10.23
CA VAL A 29 2.10 10.35 -11.10
C VAL A 29 0.77 10.83 -10.53
N LEU A 30 0.53 10.60 -9.23
CA LEU A 30 -0.70 11.09 -8.57
C LEU A 30 -0.79 12.62 -8.59
N LEU A 31 0.32 13.32 -8.37
CA LEU A 31 0.41 14.78 -8.46
C LEU A 31 0.19 15.30 -9.88
N THR A 32 0.65 14.56 -10.89
CA THR A 32 0.38 14.89 -12.29
C THR A 32 -1.11 14.76 -12.60
N ILE A 33 -1.78 13.73 -12.09
CA ILE A 33 -3.23 13.56 -12.25
C ILE A 33 -4.01 14.69 -11.56
N GLU A 34 -3.64 15.07 -10.34
CA GLU A 34 -4.22 16.24 -9.66
C GLU A 34 -4.09 17.52 -10.50
N ARG A 35 -2.93 17.74 -11.12
CA ARG A 35 -2.67 18.94 -11.95
C ARG A 35 -3.49 18.96 -13.24
N VAL A 36 -3.77 17.78 -13.81
CA VAL A 36 -4.45 17.66 -15.12
C VAL A 36 -5.96 17.93 -15.04
N LYS A 37 -6.54 18.09 -13.84
CA LYS A 37 -7.94 18.49 -13.58
C LYS A 37 -8.90 18.20 -14.75
N SER A 38 -9.18 16.93 -15.00
CA SER A 38 -10.15 16.55 -16.03
C SER A 38 -11.57 16.76 -15.50
N ALA A 39 -12.50 17.16 -16.38
CA ALA A 39 -13.88 17.48 -15.99
C ALA A 39 -14.66 16.27 -15.43
N GLU A 40 -14.13 15.05 -15.59
CA GLU A 40 -14.75 13.80 -15.15
C GLU A 40 -14.12 13.24 -13.86
N PHE A 41 -12.89 13.63 -13.51
CA PHE A 41 -12.18 13.08 -12.36
C PHE A 41 -11.18 14.08 -11.76
N GLU A 42 -11.50 14.61 -10.59
CA GLU A 42 -10.62 15.48 -9.81
C GLU A 42 -10.14 14.72 -8.56
N ILE A 43 -8.83 14.49 -8.47
CA ILE A 43 -8.19 13.98 -7.25
C ILE A 43 -7.67 15.19 -6.47
N ASP A 44 -8.02 15.30 -5.18
CA ASP A 44 -7.47 16.30 -4.28
C ASP A 44 -6.31 15.76 -3.42
N ARG A 45 -5.62 16.66 -2.70
CA ARG A 45 -4.52 16.29 -1.80
C ARG A 45 -4.94 15.32 -0.69
N ILE A 46 -6.21 15.35 -0.26
CA ILE A 46 -6.72 14.45 0.77
C ILE A 46 -6.80 13.03 0.20
N SER A 47 -7.31 12.90 -1.02
CA SER A 47 -7.42 11.67 -1.78
C SER A 47 -6.05 11.07 -2.09
N ILE A 48 -5.07 11.90 -2.48
CA ILE A 48 -3.68 11.45 -2.65
C ILE A 48 -3.14 10.84 -1.35
N LYS A 49 -3.27 11.55 -0.22
CA LYS A 49 -2.83 11.02 1.08
C LYS A 49 -3.56 9.72 1.44
N ALA A 50 -4.86 9.63 1.17
CA ALA A 50 -5.66 8.43 1.42
C ALA A 50 -5.21 7.24 0.56
N ILE A 51 -4.92 7.46 -0.72
CA ILE A 51 -4.41 6.41 -1.63
C ILE A 51 -3.04 5.90 -1.16
N ILE A 52 -2.12 6.81 -0.82
CA ILE A 52 -0.80 6.43 -0.32
C ILE A 52 -0.93 5.61 0.97
N LEU A 53 -1.79 6.05 1.90
CA LEU A 53 -2.03 5.33 3.14
C LEU A 53 -2.64 3.94 2.88
N ASN A 54 -3.60 3.85 1.98
CA ASN A 54 -4.27 2.59 1.64
C ASN A 54 -3.27 1.55 1.08
N VAL A 55 -2.39 1.97 0.17
CA VAL A 55 -1.34 1.09 -0.38
C VAL A 55 -0.36 0.66 0.72
N PHE A 56 0.01 1.58 1.62
CA PHE A 56 0.93 1.27 2.72
C PHE A 56 0.35 0.27 3.71
N VAL A 57 -0.92 0.47 4.13
CA VAL A 57 -1.62 -0.43 5.05
C VAL A 57 -1.83 -1.80 4.40
N GLY A 58 -2.38 -1.85 3.19
CA GLY A 58 -2.61 -3.11 2.48
C GLY A 58 -1.32 -3.89 2.19
N GLY A 59 -0.24 -3.19 1.84
CA GLY A 59 1.08 -3.79 1.65
C GLY A 59 1.68 -4.34 2.95
N THR A 60 1.43 -3.68 4.08
CA THR A 60 1.94 -4.11 5.39
C THR A 60 1.22 -5.36 5.89
N GLU A 61 -0.11 -5.41 5.82
CA GLU A 61 -0.90 -6.56 6.28
C GLU A 61 -0.58 -7.84 5.49
N THR A 62 -0.43 -7.70 4.17
CA THR A 62 -0.06 -8.82 3.29
C THR A 62 1.35 -9.31 3.56
N SER A 63 2.31 -8.40 3.69
CA SER A 63 3.70 -8.74 4.03
C SER A 63 3.82 -9.39 5.41
N TYR A 64 3.06 -8.90 6.40
CA TYR A 64 3.00 -9.49 7.74
C TYR A 64 2.49 -10.94 7.70
N THR A 65 1.38 -11.17 6.99
CA THR A 65 0.80 -12.52 6.83
C THR A 65 1.77 -13.46 6.12
N LEU A 66 2.49 -12.98 5.10
CA LEU A 66 3.51 -13.77 4.41
C LEU A 66 4.68 -14.14 5.34
N MET A 67 5.13 -13.20 6.17
CA MET A 67 6.18 -13.43 7.16
C MET A 67 5.74 -14.44 8.22
N GLU A 68 4.51 -14.31 8.74
CA GLU A 68 3.92 -15.26 9.69
C GLU A 68 3.88 -16.68 9.11
N TRP A 69 3.49 -16.81 7.84
CA TRP A 69 3.54 -18.08 7.14
C TRP A 69 4.96 -18.61 7.01
N ALA A 70 5.92 -17.77 6.59
CA ALA A 70 7.31 -18.19 6.41
C ALA A 70 7.94 -18.70 7.72
N MET A 71 7.68 -18.01 8.84
CA MET A 71 8.13 -18.44 10.16
C MET A 71 7.50 -19.78 10.57
N THR A 72 6.19 -19.95 10.35
CA THR A 72 5.48 -21.20 10.66
C THR A 72 5.95 -22.37 9.78
N ALA A 73 6.21 -22.11 8.50
CA ALA A 73 6.74 -23.09 7.55
C ALA A 73 8.16 -23.56 7.95
N SER A 74 8.99 -22.65 8.47
CA SER A 74 10.34 -22.99 8.93
C SER A 74 10.37 -23.83 10.22
N THR A 75 9.34 -23.71 11.08
CA THR A 75 9.28 -24.39 12.38
C THR A 75 8.41 -25.65 12.38
N SER A 76 7.53 -25.85 11.39
CA SER A 76 6.60 -26.97 11.34
C SER A 76 6.75 -27.82 10.07
N PRO A 77 7.26 -29.06 10.15
CA PRO A 77 7.36 -29.95 9.00
C PRO A 77 6.00 -30.38 8.43
N ARG A 78 4.89 -30.14 9.14
CA ARG A 78 3.53 -30.37 8.64
C ARG A 78 3.05 -29.26 7.71
N VAL A 79 3.63 -28.06 7.80
CA VAL A 79 3.28 -26.91 6.97
C VAL A 79 4.13 -26.86 5.70
N SER A 80 5.32 -27.47 5.69
CA SER A 80 6.18 -27.55 4.48
C SER A 80 5.60 -28.42 3.36
N GLU A 81 4.57 -29.24 3.63
CA GLU A 81 3.81 -29.96 2.60
C GLU A 81 2.75 -29.08 1.90
N GLN A 82 2.46 -27.88 2.43
CA GLN A 82 1.61 -26.92 1.73
C GLN A 82 2.39 -26.26 0.60
N THR A 83 1.90 -26.43 -0.62
CA THR A 83 2.48 -25.80 -1.81
C THR A 83 2.41 -24.28 -1.71
N PRO A 84 3.47 -23.53 -2.09
CA PRO A 84 3.49 -22.07 -2.08
C PRO A 84 2.28 -21.41 -2.76
N GLU A 85 1.73 -22.05 -3.79
CA GLU A 85 0.51 -21.63 -4.50
C GLU A 85 -0.72 -21.54 -3.59
N ARG A 86 -0.91 -22.50 -2.67
CA ARG A 86 -2.05 -22.52 -1.75
C ARG A 86 -1.92 -21.42 -0.69
N SER A 87 -0.70 -21.18 -0.23
CA SER A 87 -0.37 -20.09 0.69
C SER A 87 -0.63 -18.73 0.05
N LEU A 88 -0.20 -18.55 -1.20
CA LEU A 88 -0.48 -17.34 -1.97
C LEU A 88 -1.98 -17.14 -2.15
N ASN A 89 -2.72 -18.18 -2.56
CA ASN A 89 -4.18 -18.11 -2.66
C ASN A 89 -4.84 -17.73 -1.33
N GLN A 90 -4.32 -18.20 -0.20
CA GLN A 90 -4.84 -17.82 1.12
C GLN A 90 -4.56 -16.36 1.45
N VAL A 91 -3.37 -15.84 1.14
CA VAL A 91 -3.04 -14.41 1.29
C VAL A 91 -3.96 -13.58 0.40
N TYR A 92 -4.13 -13.94 -0.88
CA TYR A 92 -5.05 -13.27 -1.80
C TYR A 92 -6.50 -13.26 -1.29
N GLN A 93 -6.99 -14.39 -0.78
CA GLN A 93 -8.35 -14.48 -0.22
C GLN A 93 -8.53 -13.58 1.01
N LYS A 94 -7.53 -13.52 1.90
CA LYS A 94 -7.54 -12.60 3.05
C LYS A 94 -7.51 -11.14 2.61
N THR A 95 -6.72 -10.78 1.61
CA THR A 95 -6.66 -9.42 1.06
C THR A 95 -8.00 -8.99 0.44
N ILE A 96 -8.66 -9.88 -0.31
CA ILE A 96 -9.97 -9.59 -0.92
C ILE A 96 -11.05 -9.41 0.16
N LEU A 97 -11.03 -10.20 1.23
CA LEU A 97 -11.97 -10.06 2.34
C LEU A 97 -11.81 -8.73 3.09
N LEU A 98 -10.57 -8.23 3.26
CA LEU A 98 -10.31 -6.94 3.90
C LEU A 98 -10.72 -5.74 3.05
N LEU A 99 -10.76 -5.89 1.72
CA LEU A 99 -11.27 -4.86 0.81
C LEU A 99 -12.80 -4.81 0.73
N TRP A 100 -13.50 -5.76 1.36
CA TRP A 100 -14.96 -5.86 1.33
C TRP A 100 -15.66 -5.69 2.70
N CYS A 101 -14.90 -5.34 3.73
CA CYS A 101 -15.39 -4.86 5.03
C CYS A 101 -15.09 -3.37 5.19
#